data_AF-A0A532THC9-F1
#
_entry.id   AF-A0A532THC9-F1
#
_cell.length_a   1.000
_cell.length_b   1.000
_cell.length_c   1.000
_cell.angle_alpha   90.00
_cell.angle_beta   90.00
_cell.angle_gamma   90.00
#
_symmetry.space_group_name_H-M   'P 1'
#
loop_
_entity.id
_entity.type
_entity.pdbx_description
1 polymer ?
#
loop_
_entity_poly.entity_id
_entity_poly.type
_entity_poly.pdbx_seq_one_letter_code
_entity_poly.pdbx_strand_id
1 'polypeptide(L)'
;MNRNRFWEIIEGYNYLMSSAIGGPNCLDVCNGDCCSIKINIPKILAQEYIKKGYATKEDFIRGDVFSFKLRFDDEKGKCFLYNKEINGCLVHNSGIKPPQCWIYPTKFSNPDNKEISCKRAKGWKIIDSEKTKEAERLLKYYTFLCQLEAKKELKDIKKRFNDNSSRNHLIELLKLTPPSQLAGFRDTWQGITTLSAQGVSLQMKKFCKKFNNKCGFNYLSCKSICDKVIQGLLDFLQQNLWKFVQKNGPDGEGAYPFFKLAEFFIN
;
A
#
# COMPACT_ATOMS: atom_id res chain seq x y z
N MET A 1 -5.17 -19.12 -5.01
CA MET A 1 -4.80 -18.60 -6.34
C MET A 1 -3.86 -19.64 -6.92
N ASN A 2 -4.06 -20.09 -8.16
CA ASN A 2 -3.07 -20.99 -8.76
C ASN A 2 -1.81 -20.16 -9.03
N ARG A 3 -0.73 -20.47 -8.32
CA ARG A 3 0.52 -19.68 -8.31
C ARG A 3 1.16 -19.66 -9.70
N ASN A 4 1.10 -20.78 -10.42
CA ASN A 4 1.68 -20.91 -11.77
C ASN A 4 0.96 -20.00 -12.75
N ARG A 5 -0.38 -20.03 -12.73
CA ARG A 5 -1.20 -19.18 -13.60
C ARG A 5 -0.99 -17.69 -13.37
N PHE A 6 -0.72 -17.27 -12.14
CA PHE A 6 -0.43 -15.86 -11.85
C PHE A 6 0.88 -15.40 -12.51
N TRP A 7 1.93 -16.21 -12.40
CA TRP A 7 3.24 -15.90 -12.99
C TRP A 7 3.20 -15.92 -14.51
N GLU A 8 2.53 -16.90 -15.11
CA GLU A 8 2.29 -16.96 -16.57
C GLU A 8 1.65 -15.66 -17.10
N ILE A 9 0.70 -15.08 -16.36
CA ILE A 9 0.05 -13.82 -16.75
C ILE A 9 1.03 -12.64 -16.66
N ILE A 10 1.80 -12.52 -15.57
CA ILE A 10 2.76 -11.43 -15.41
C ILE A 10 3.87 -11.51 -16.46
N GLU A 11 4.44 -12.70 -16.65
CA GLU A 11 5.52 -12.93 -17.60
C GLU A 11 5.03 -12.70 -19.03
N GLY A 12 3.87 -13.25 -19.39
CA GLY A 12 3.22 -13.02 -20.68
C GLY A 12 2.92 -11.53 -20.93
N TYR A 13 2.40 -10.82 -19.92
CA TYR A 13 2.17 -9.38 -20.02
C TYR A 13 3.47 -8.61 -20.24
N ASN A 14 4.51 -8.89 -19.45
CA ASN A 14 5.80 -8.23 -19.56
C ASN A 14 6.45 -8.48 -20.93
N TYR A 15 6.38 -9.72 -21.43
CA TYR A 15 6.87 -10.09 -22.76
C TYR A 15 6.15 -9.32 -23.87
N LEU A 16 4.81 -9.32 -23.86
CA LEU A 16 4.01 -8.59 -24.85
C LEU A 16 4.35 -7.10 -24.83
N MET A 17 4.34 -6.47 -23.67
CA MET A 17 4.60 -5.03 -23.54
C MET A 17 6.02 -4.64 -23.96
N SER A 18 7.02 -5.47 -23.64
CA SER A 18 8.42 -5.20 -24.01
C SER A 18 8.66 -5.16 -25.52
N SER A 19 7.85 -5.90 -26.29
CA SER A 19 7.97 -5.97 -27.76
C SER A 19 6.90 -5.16 -28.50
N ALA A 20 5.90 -4.64 -27.79
CA ALA A 20 4.81 -3.85 -28.37
C ALA A 20 5.03 -2.33 -28.30
N ILE A 21 5.98 -1.88 -27.48
CA ILE A 21 6.27 -0.47 -27.24
C ILE A 21 7.72 -0.18 -27.61
N GLY A 22 7.91 0.79 -28.51
CA GLY A 22 9.20 1.45 -28.73
C GLY A 22 9.31 2.68 -27.83
N GLY A 23 10.51 3.00 -27.34
CA GLY A 23 10.77 4.20 -26.55
C GLY A 23 11.84 4.00 -25.48
N PRO A 24 12.22 5.07 -24.75
CA PRO A 24 13.25 4.99 -23.72
C PRO A 24 12.82 4.09 -22.57
N ASN A 25 13.74 3.30 -22.03
CA ASN A 25 13.46 2.43 -20.89
C ASN A 25 13.86 3.12 -19.56
N CYS A 26 13.57 2.48 -18.41
CA CYS A 26 13.88 3.05 -17.10
C CYS A 26 15.38 3.04 -16.74
N LEU A 27 16.21 2.30 -17.47
CA LEU A 27 17.66 2.17 -17.30
C LEU A 27 18.46 3.15 -18.18
N ASP A 28 17.88 3.66 -19.27
CA ASP A 28 18.60 4.48 -20.25
C ASP A 28 18.48 5.99 -19.94
N VAL A 29 17.35 6.61 -20.31
CA VAL A 29 17.15 8.07 -20.28
C VAL A 29 16.33 8.48 -19.06
N CYS A 30 15.48 7.57 -18.57
CA CYS A 30 14.53 7.89 -17.51
C CYS A 30 15.18 7.89 -16.12
N ASN A 31 16.33 7.26 -15.89
CA ASN A 31 17.05 7.27 -14.59
C ASN A 31 16.13 6.95 -13.38
N GLY A 32 15.19 6.02 -13.57
CA GLY A 32 14.16 5.68 -12.59
C GLY A 32 13.12 6.78 -12.28
N ASP A 33 13.04 7.89 -13.01
CA ASP A 33 11.99 8.93 -12.89
C ASP A 33 10.68 8.54 -13.57
N CYS A 34 10.64 7.35 -14.18
CA CYS A 34 9.45 6.76 -14.77
C CYS A 34 8.35 6.44 -13.73
N CYS A 35 8.63 6.55 -12.43
CA CYS A 35 7.74 6.18 -11.33
C CYS A 35 7.42 7.38 -10.44
N SER A 36 6.34 8.12 -10.75
CA SER A 36 5.80 9.17 -9.85
C SER A 36 4.44 8.80 -9.26
N ILE A 37 4.10 7.51 -9.25
CA ILE A 37 2.82 7.01 -8.74
C ILE A 37 3.02 5.90 -7.72
N LYS A 38 2.08 5.82 -6.77
CA LYS A 38 1.94 4.65 -5.89
C LYS A 38 1.43 3.47 -6.72
N ILE A 39 2.26 2.44 -6.84
CA ILE A 39 1.95 1.24 -7.61
C ILE A 39 1.27 0.24 -6.69
N ASN A 40 0.07 -0.20 -7.06
CA ASN A 40 -0.66 -1.27 -6.40
C ASN A 40 -0.08 -2.62 -6.83
N ILE A 41 0.15 -3.51 -5.87
CA ILE A 41 0.57 -4.89 -6.14
C ILE A 41 -0.19 -5.90 -5.27
N PRO A 42 -0.39 -7.12 -5.78
CA PRO A 42 -0.88 -8.21 -4.96
C PRO A 42 0.22 -8.71 -4.01
N LYS A 43 -0.19 -9.37 -2.94
CA LYS A 43 0.67 -9.99 -1.94
C LYS A 43 1.59 -11.05 -2.53
N ILE A 44 1.11 -11.86 -3.48
CA ILE A 44 1.98 -12.83 -4.17
C ILE A 44 3.21 -12.17 -4.80
N LEU A 45 3.04 -10.99 -5.41
CA LEU A 45 4.14 -10.27 -6.06
C LEU A 45 5.06 -9.66 -5.01
N ALA A 46 4.49 -9.07 -3.96
CA ALA A 46 5.24 -8.53 -2.84
C ALA A 46 6.09 -9.60 -2.13
N GLN A 47 5.52 -10.79 -1.93
CA GLN A 47 6.22 -11.95 -1.35
C GLN A 47 7.39 -12.40 -2.21
N GLU A 48 7.23 -12.40 -3.53
CA GLU A 48 8.33 -12.76 -4.43
C GLU A 48 9.44 -11.71 -4.43
N TYR A 49 9.11 -10.41 -4.32
CA TYR A 49 10.11 -9.37 -4.14
C TYR A 49 10.91 -9.54 -2.85
N ILE A 50 10.25 -9.87 -1.74
CA ILE A 50 10.94 -10.17 -0.47
C ILE A 50 11.82 -11.41 -0.63
N LYS A 51 11.29 -12.48 -1.23
CA LYS A 51 12.02 -13.74 -1.44
C LYS A 51 13.28 -13.55 -2.29
N LYS A 52 13.22 -12.68 -3.31
CA LYS A 52 14.35 -12.37 -4.20
C LYS A 52 15.29 -11.29 -3.65
N GLY A 53 15.03 -10.76 -2.46
CA GLY A 53 15.87 -9.73 -1.82
C GLY A 53 15.70 -8.32 -2.39
N TYR A 54 14.63 -8.05 -3.14
CA TYR A 54 14.35 -6.72 -3.69
C TYR A 54 13.62 -5.80 -2.70
N ALA A 55 13.05 -6.35 -1.63
CA ALA A 55 12.20 -5.62 -0.70
C ALA A 55 12.20 -6.22 0.70
N THR A 56 11.83 -5.40 1.67
CA THR A 56 11.42 -5.81 3.02
C THR A 56 9.91 -5.64 3.19
N LYS A 57 9.33 -6.08 4.31
CA LYS A 57 7.87 -5.95 4.53
C LYS A 57 7.46 -4.48 4.72
N GLU A 58 8.39 -3.67 5.20
CA GLU A 58 8.27 -2.24 5.48
C GLU A 58 8.19 -1.41 4.21
N ASP A 59 8.58 -1.99 3.07
CA ASP A 59 8.49 -1.39 1.74
C ASP A 59 7.09 -1.48 1.11
N PHE A 60 6.12 -2.07 1.82
CA PHE A 60 4.75 -2.22 1.36
C PHE A 60 3.75 -1.55 2.30
N ILE A 61 2.88 -0.74 1.73
CA ILE A 61 1.72 -0.13 2.40
C ILE A 61 0.49 -0.97 2.09
N ARG A 62 -0.43 -1.15 3.04
CA ARG A 62 -1.68 -1.87 2.78
C ARG A 62 -2.50 -1.15 1.70
N GLY A 63 -3.11 -1.90 0.79
CA GLY A 63 -3.95 -1.36 -0.28
C GLY A 63 -5.43 -1.73 -0.13
N ASP A 64 -6.25 -1.10 -0.97
CA ASP A 64 -7.70 -1.30 -1.08
C ASP A 64 -8.10 -2.14 -2.30
N VAL A 65 -7.64 -1.72 -3.48
CA VAL A 65 -7.95 -2.39 -4.76
C VAL A 65 -7.15 -3.67 -4.87
N PHE A 66 -5.84 -3.59 -4.58
CA PHE A 66 -4.95 -4.74 -4.42
C PHE A 66 -4.48 -4.82 -2.97
N SER A 67 -3.90 -5.96 -2.60
CA SER A 67 -3.46 -6.24 -1.23
C SER A 67 -2.46 -5.22 -0.69
N PHE A 68 -1.60 -4.65 -1.54
CA PHE A 68 -0.56 -3.70 -1.16
C PHE A 68 -0.32 -2.59 -2.18
N LYS A 69 0.40 -1.57 -1.74
CA LYS A 69 1.03 -0.49 -2.51
C LYS A 69 2.53 -0.52 -2.25
N LEU A 70 3.34 -0.28 -3.28
CA LEU A 70 4.76 -0.02 -3.08
C LEU A 70 4.92 1.28 -2.28
N ARG A 71 5.75 1.25 -1.23
CA ARG A 71 6.13 2.47 -0.50
C ARG A 71 6.91 3.39 -1.44
N PHE A 72 6.56 4.67 -1.36
CA PHE A 72 7.21 5.74 -2.10
C PHE A 72 7.97 6.61 -1.11
N ASP A 73 9.22 6.90 -1.44
CA ASP A 73 10.04 7.88 -0.73
C ASP A 73 9.68 9.26 -1.31
N ASP A 74 8.88 10.02 -0.56
CA ASP A 74 8.38 11.33 -0.97
C ASP A 74 9.52 12.37 -1.09
N GLU A 75 10.62 12.21 -0.34
CA GLU A 75 11.78 13.11 -0.42
C GLU A 75 12.58 12.88 -1.71
N LYS A 76 12.79 11.61 -2.06
CA LYS A 76 13.52 11.25 -3.29
C LYS A 76 12.65 11.24 -4.53
N GLY A 77 11.32 11.18 -4.37
CA GLY A 77 10.40 10.96 -5.47
C GLY A 77 10.58 9.59 -6.13
N LYS A 78 10.93 8.55 -5.37
CA LYS A 78 11.26 7.20 -5.89
C LYS A 78 10.59 6.10 -5.08
N CYS A 79 10.24 4.98 -5.73
CA CYS A 79 9.89 3.76 -5.00
C CYS A 79 11.15 2.97 -4.62
N PHE A 80 11.04 2.07 -3.64
CA PHE A 80 12.15 1.28 -3.11
C PHE A 80 12.88 0.40 -4.14
N LEU A 81 12.26 0.11 -5.29
CA LEU A 81 12.86 -0.68 -6.36
C LEU A 81 13.93 0.09 -7.15
N TYR A 82 14.07 1.40 -6.92
CA TYR A 82 15.13 2.21 -7.53
C TYR A 82 16.50 1.85 -6.93
N ASN A 83 17.48 1.57 -7.79
CA ASN A 83 18.86 1.34 -7.43
C ASN A 83 19.75 2.34 -8.21
N LYS A 84 20.62 3.03 -7.47
CA LYS A 84 21.50 4.09 -7.99
C LYS A 84 22.65 3.54 -8.85
N GLU A 85 23.17 2.36 -8.55
CA GLU A 85 24.30 1.74 -9.26
C GLU A 85 23.93 1.38 -10.70
N ILE A 86 22.73 0.83 -10.90
CA ILE A 86 22.17 0.57 -12.23
C ILE A 86 21.36 1.76 -12.77
N ASN A 87 21.29 2.84 -11.98
CA ASN A 87 20.54 4.05 -12.26
C ASN A 87 19.11 3.80 -12.78
N GLY A 88 18.39 2.87 -12.16
CA GLY A 88 17.06 2.46 -12.60
C GLY A 88 16.40 1.46 -11.67
N CYS A 89 15.52 0.62 -12.20
CA CYS A 89 14.66 -0.24 -11.39
C CYS A 89 15.18 -1.69 -11.34
N LEU A 90 15.37 -2.24 -10.15
CA LEU A 90 15.90 -3.60 -9.93
C LEU A 90 15.09 -4.69 -10.65
N VAL A 91 13.78 -4.49 -10.80
CA VAL A 91 12.89 -5.48 -11.43
C VAL A 91 12.71 -5.27 -12.94
N HIS A 92 13.41 -4.32 -13.55
CA HIS A 92 13.18 -3.93 -14.95
C HIS A 92 13.27 -5.13 -15.93
N ASN A 93 14.31 -5.96 -15.79
CA ASN A 93 14.56 -7.13 -16.63
C ASN A 93 14.25 -8.46 -15.93
N SER A 94 13.53 -8.42 -14.81
CA SER A 94 13.33 -9.59 -13.95
C SER A 94 12.18 -10.52 -14.37
N GLY A 95 11.40 -10.12 -15.38
CA GLY A 95 10.16 -10.80 -15.78
C GLY A 95 8.98 -10.61 -14.81
N ILE A 96 9.21 -10.03 -13.63
CA ILE A 96 8.19 -9.84 -12.58
C ILE A 96 7.85 -8.36 -12.34
N LYS A 97 8.10 -7.50 -13.32
CA LYS A 97 7.73 -6.07 -13.26
C LYS A 97 6.20 -5.96 -13.11
N PRO A 98 5.67 -5.08 -12.23
CA PRO A 98 4.24 -4.94 -12.07
C PRO A 98 3.63 -4.26 -13.32
N PRO A 99 2.45 -4.68 -13.81
CA PRO A 99 1.87 -4.15 -15.04
C PRO A 99 1.73 -2.62 -15.07
N GLN A 100 1.42 -1.99 -13.93
CA GLN A 100 1.29 -0.52 -13.83
C GLN A 100 2.57 0.23 -14.18
N CYS A 101 3.75 -0.40 -14.06
CA CYS A 101 5.02 0.21 -14.46
C CYS A 101 5.20 0.29 -15.99
N TRP A 102 4.39 -0.45 -16.76
CA TRP A 102 4.31 -0.27 -18.22
C TRP A 102 3.28 0.77 -18.60
N ILE A 103 2.12 0.77 -17.93
CA ILE A 103 0.99 1.66 -18.20
C ILE A 103 1.33 3.13 -18.00
N TYR A 104 1.97 3.48 -16.87
CA TYR A 104 2.17 4.89 -16.53
C TYR A 104 3.01 5.69 -17.55
N PRO A 105 4.15 5.18 -18.07
CA PRO A 105 4.89 5.88 -19.11
C PRO A 105 4.20 5.85 -20.50
N THR A 106 3.32 4.88 -20.76
CA THR A 106 2.81 4.59 -22.11
C THR A 106 1.32 4.84 -22.31
N LYS A 107 0.62 5.25 -21.25
CA LYS A 107 -0.85 5.37 -21.14
C LYS A 107 -1.65 4.13 -21.55
N PHE A 108 -1.02 3.02 -21.91
CA PHE A 108 -1.60 1.75 -22.35
C PHE A 108 -2.44 1.83 -23.64
N SER A 109 -3.16 2.93 -23.87
CA SER A 109 -3.82 3.28 -25.11
C SER A 109 -3.20 4.55 -25.69
N ASN A 110 -2.73 4.42 -26.93
CA ASN A 110 -2.37 5.56 -27.77
C ASN A 110 -3.28 5.54 -29.00
N PRO A 111 -4.60 5.77 -28.84
CA PRO A 111 -5.56 5.65 -29.93
C PRO A 111 -5.23 6.59 -31.09
N ASP A 112 -4.58 7.72 -30.80
CA ASP A 112 -4.15 8.72 -31.77
C ASP A 112 -2.78 8.42 -32.40
N ASN A 113 -2.10 7.34 -31.98
CA ASN A 113 -0.74 6.98 -32.38
C ASN A 113 0.32 8.10 -32.20
N LYS A 114 0.08 9.03 -31.27
CA LYS A 114 0.95 10.17 -30.96
C LYS A 114 2.07 9.78 -30.01
N GLU A 115 3.23 10.38 -30.16
CA GLU A 115 4.34 10.16 -29.23
C GLU A 115 3.94 10.56 -27.80
N ILE A 116 4.07 9.63 -26.85
CA ILE A 116 3.77 9.90 -25.44
C ILE A 116 5.06 10.40 -24.78
N SER A 117 4.99 11.59 -24.19
CA SER A 117 6.07 12.18 -23.40
C SER A 117 5.91 11.87 -21.91
N CYS A 118 7.03 11.60 -21.24
CA CYS A 118 7.13 11.69 -19.78
C CYS A 118 7.87 12.97 -19.39
N LYS A 119 8.01 13.21 -18.08
CA LYS A 119 8.69 14.39 -17.53
C LYS A 119 10.15 14.56 -17.99
N ARG A 120 10.83 13.48 -18.42
CA ARG A 120 12.27 13.50 -18.77
C ARG A 120 12.61 13.04 -20.19
N ALA A 121 11.70 12.38 -20.88
CA ALA A 121 11.93 11.86 -22.22
C ALA A 121 10.65 11.88 -23.06
N LYS A 122 10.79 12.19 -24.35
CA LYS A 122 9.78 11.89 -25.36
C LYS A 122 10.06 10.48 -25.92
N GLY A 123 9.08 9.82 -26.53
CA GLY A 123 9.39 8.71 -27.42
C GLY A 123 8.69 7.38 -27.20
N TRP A 124 7.70 7.26 -26.30
CA TRP A 124 6.93 6.01 -26.25
C TRP A 124 5.90 5.97 -27.38
N LYS A 125 5.97 4.90 -28.18
CA LYS A 125 5.05 4.62 -29.27
C LYS A 125 4.66 3.15 -29.24
N ILE A 126 3.37 2.88 -29.44
CA ILE A 126 2.89 1.54 -29.70
C ILE A 126 3.32 1.17 -31.12
N ILE A 127 4.18 0.17 -31.24
CA ILE A 127 4.67 -0.35 -32.53
C ILE A 127 3.94 -1.64 -32.94
N ASP A 128 3.23 -2.28 -32.01
CA ASP A 128 2.40 -3.47 -32.26
C ASP A 128 1.08 -3.36 -31.47
N SER A 129 0.01 -3.00 -32.16
CA SER A 129 -1.31 -2.80 -31.58
C SER A 129 -1.99 -4.11 -31.18
N GLU A 130 -1.75 -5.20 -31.91
CA GLU A 130 -2.34 -6.51 -31.61
C GLU A 130 -1.76 -7.11 -30.33
N LYS A 131 -0.44 -7.02 -30.15
CA LYS A 131 0.19 -7.41 -28.86
C LYS A 131 -0.30 -6.56 -27.70
N THR A 132 -0.54 -5.26 -27.92
CA THR A 132 -1.07 -4.37 -26.87
C THR A 132 -2.50 -4.76 -26.48
N LYS A 133 -3.35 -5.12 -27.45
CA LYS A 133 -4.70 -5.65 -27.18
C LYS A 133 -4.65 -6.94 -26.38
N GLU A 134 -3.74 -7.86 -26.70
CA GLU A 134 -3.60 -9.10 -25.93
C GLU A 134 -3.08 -8.83 -24.52
N ALA A 135 -2.12 -7.91 -24.36
CA ALA A 135 -1.66 -7.45 -23.05
C ALA A 135 -2.82 -6.84 -22.23
N GLU A 136 -3.80 -6.19 -22.85
CA GLU A 136 -4.99 -5.67 -22.17
C GLU A 136 -5.84 -6.79 -21.57
N ARG A 137 -6.00 -7.89 -22.31
CA ARG A 137 -6.74 -9.07 -21.83
C ARG A 137 -6.04 -9.69 -20.64
N LEU A 138 -4.71 -9.84 -20.70
CA LEU A 138 -3.92 -10.31 -19.56
C LEU A 138 -4.01 -9.37 -18.36
N LEU A 139 -3.97 -8.04 -18.57
CA LEU A 139 -4.11 -7.05 -17.51
C LEU A 139 -5.47 -7.13 -16.81
N LYS A 140 -6.56 -7.30 -17.57
CA LYS A 140 -7.91 -7.47 -17.01
C LYS A 140 -7.96 -8.71 -16.10
N TYR A 141 -7.37 -9.82 -16.56
CA TYR A 141 -7.36 -11.05 -15.78
C TYR A 141 -6.43 -10.95 -14.55
N TYR A 142 -5.26 -10.34 -14.68
CA TYR A 142 -4.37 -9.99 -13.57
C TYR A 142 -5.11 -9.16 -12.51
N THR A 143 -5.81 -8.10 -12.92
CA THR A 143 -6.57 -7.22 -12.03
C THR A 143 -7.64 -7.99 -11.27
N PHE A 144 -8.38 -8.87 -11.96
CA PHE A 144 -9.37 -9.75 -11.34
C PHE A 144 -8.74 -10.65 -10.25
N LEU A 145 -7.61 -11.31 -10.55
CA LEU A 145 -6.90 -12.15 -9.58
C LEU A 145 -6.42 -11.33 -8.37
N CYS A 146 -5.90 -10.14 -8.58
CA CYS A 146 -5.46 -9.24 -7.52
C CYS A 146 -6.61 -8.80 -6.60
N GLN A 147 -7.77 -8.47 -7.17
CA GLN A 147 -8.96 -8.12 -6.40
C GLN A 147 -9.50 -9.31 -5.59
N LEU A 148 -9.46 -10.53 -6.15
CA LEU A 148 -9.81 -11.74 -5.41
C LEU A 148 -8.87 -11.99 -4.23
N GLU A 149 -7.58 -11.76 -4.42
CA GLU A 149 -6.59 -11.87 -3.35
C GLU A 149 -6.80 -10.81 -2.27
N ALA A 150 -7.01 -9.54 -2.65
CA ALA A 150 -7.28 -8.44 -1.72
C ALA A 150 -8.51 -8.72 -0.84
N LYS A 151 -9.59 -9.24 -1.44
CA LYS A 151 -10.80 -9.67 -0.70
C LYS A 151 -10.51 -10.78 0.32
N LYS A 152 -9.56 -11.68 0.03
CA LYS A 152 -9.14 -12.73 0.98
C LYS A 152 -8.29 -12.14 2.10
N GLU A 153 -7.30 -11.32 1.76
CA GLU A 153 -6.45 -10.62 2.74
C GLU A 153 -7.25 -9.76 3.72
N LEU A 154 -8.36 -9.18 3.26
CA LEU A 154 -9.24 -8.37 4.09
C LEU A 154 -9.95 -9.21 5.18
N LYS A 155 -10.34 -10.45 4.87
CA LYS A 155 -10.99 -11.35 5.84
C LYS A 155 -10.08 -11.66 7.03
N ASP A 156 -8.76 -11.61 6.80
CA ASP A 156 -7.75 -11.89 7.82
C ASP A 156 -7.47 -10.71 8.76
N ILE A 157 -8.10 -9.54 8.57
CA ILE A 157 -7.84 -8.36 9.43
C ILE A 157 -8.16 -8.63 10.91
N LYS A 158 -9.22 -9.40 11.18
CA LYS A 158 -9.55 -9.84 12.56
C LYS A 158 -8.43 -10.70 13.14
N LYS A 159 -7.91 -11.62 12.34
CA LYS A 159 -6.84 -12.53 12.76
C LYS A 159 -5.56 -11.75 13.04
N ARG A 160 -5.22 -10.76 12.20
CA ARG A 160 -4.05 -9.88 12.41
C ARG A 160 -4.15 -9.09 13.71
N PHE A 161 -5.32 -8.55 14.02
CA PHE A 161 -5.51 -7.82 15.28
C PHE A 161 -5.51 -8.75 16.51
N ASN A 162 -6.08 -9.95 16.39
CA ASN A 162 -6.16 -10.92 17.48
C ASN A 162 -4.90 -11.79 17.66
N ASP A 163 -3.89 -11.61 16.80
CA ASP A 163 -2.60 -12.26 16.98
C ASP A 163 -1.89 -11.69 18.22
N ASN A 164 -1.52 -12.56 19.16
CA ASN A 164 -0.94 -12.14 20.44
C ASN A 164 0.36 -11.35 20.26
N SER A 165 1.22 -11.74 19.31
CA SER A 165 2.47 -11.03 19.05
C SER A 165 2.19 -9.63 18.51
N SER A 166 1.31 -9.50 17.53
CA SER A 166 0.90 -8.18 17.01
C SER A 166 0.25 -7.32 18.08
N ARG A 167 -0.62 -7.90 18.92
CA ARG A 167 -1.34 -7.17 19.96
C ARG A 167 -0.39 -6.67 21.06
N ASN A 168 0.54 -7.51 21.50
CA ASN A 168 1.55 -7.13 22.49
C ASN A 168 2.47 -6.04 21.93
N HIS A 169 2.91 -6.16 20.68
CA HIS A 169 3.71 -5.12 20.03
C HIS A 169 2.95 -3.78 19.96
N LEU A 170 1.66 -3.80 19.60
CA LEU A 170 0.82 -2.60 19.59
C LEU A 170 0.69 -1.96 20.98
N ILE A 171 0.55 -2.76 22.05
CA ILE A 171 0.52 -2.26 23.43
C ILE A 171 1.82 -1.51 23.76
N GLU A 172 2.97 -2.09 23.44
CA GLU A 172 4.26 -1.45 23.69
C GLU A 172 4.42 -0.16 22.89
N LEU A 173 4.00 -0.13 21.62
CA LEU A 173 3.97 1.11 20.84
C LEU A 173 3.06 2.17 21.47
N LEU A 174 1.88 1.80 21.98
CA LEU A 174 0.95 2.74 22.61
C LEU A 174 1.50 3.32 23.91
N LYS A 175 2.24 2.54 24.71
CA LYS A 175 2.92 3.04 25.92
C LYS A 175 4.00 4.07 25.58
N LEU A 176 4.67 3.92 24.45
CA LEU A 176 5.74 4.80 23.99
C LEU A 176 5.24 6.00 23.17
N THR A 177 3.94 6.04 22.82
CA THR A 177 3.37 7.09 21.99
C THR A 177 2.72 8.17 22.87
N PRO A 178 3.08 9.46 22.73
CA PRO A 178 2.32 10.54 23.34
C PRO A 178 0.88 10.53 22.82
N PRO A 179 -0.15 10.58 23.69
CA PRO A 179 -1.55 10.51 23.24
C PRO A 179 -1.91 11.62 22.25
N SER A 180 -1.30 12.80 22.38
CA SER A 180 -1.45 13.92 21.45
C SER A 180 -1.01 13.61 20.02
N GLN A 181 -0.13 12.64 19.83
CA GLN A 181 0.43 12.26 18.53
C GLN A 181 -0.26 11.03 17.91
N LEU A 182 -1.24 10.43 18.58
CA LEU A 182 -1.95 9.25 18.07
C LEU A 182 -3.25 9.65 17.35
N ALA A 183 -3.30 9.48 16.03
CA ALA A 183 -4.48 9.76 15.21
C ALA A 183 -5.39 8.55 14.99
N GLY A 184 -4.91 7.34 15.26
CA GLY A 184 -5.68 6.10 15.08
C GLY A 184 -4.77 4.90 14.94
N PHE A 185 -5.16 3.98 14.07
CA PHE A 185 -4.44 2.75 13.80
C PHE A 185 -4.14 2.57 12.31
N ARG A 186 -3.18 1.73 11.99
CA ARG A 186 -2.85 1.37 10.61
C ARG A 186 -2.68 -0.14 10.48
N ASP A 187 -3.32 -0.75 9.48
CA ASP A 187 -3.07 -2.14 9.09
C ASP A 187 -1.81 -2.20 8.22
N THR A 188 -0.88 -3.05 8.63
CA THR A 188 0.43 -3.25 7.99
C THR A 188 0.53 -4.68 7.49
N TRP A 189 1.68 -5.06 6.92
CA TRP A 189 1.92 -6.43 6.48
C TRP A 189 1.61 -7.49 7.55
N GLN A 190 2.11 -7.28 8.77
CA GLN A 190 2.11 -8.30 9.84
C GLN A 190 1.01 -8.09 10.89
N GLY A 191 0.45 -6.90 10.98
CA GLY A 191 -0.41 -6.56 12.12
C GLY A 191 -0.92 -5.13 12.10
N ILE A 192 -1.52 -4.73 13.21
CA ILE A 192 -1.98 -3.35 13.43
C ILE A 192 -0.90 -2.57 14.17
N THR A 193 -0.62 -1.35 13.71
CA THR A 193 0.29 -0.39 14.35
C THR A 193 -0.41 0.95 14.63
N THR A 194 0.31 1.88 15.26
CA THR A 194 -0.17 3.24 15.52
C THR A 194 -0.18 4.07 14.25
N LEU A 195 -1.18 4.96 14.13
CA LEU A 195 -1.22 5.98 13.10
C LEU A 195 -0.89 7.33 13.73
N SER A 196 0.21 7.96 13.28
CA SER A 196 0.64 9.27 13.79
C SER A 196 -0.28 10.40 13.32
N ALA A 197 -0.47 11.40 14.18
CA ALA A 197 -1.22 12.62 13.88
C ALA A 197 -0.33 13.66 13.18
N GLN A 198 -0.88 14.33 12.16
CA GLN A 198 -0.30 15.54 11.58
C GLN A 198 -0.62 16.77 12.45
N GLY A 199 -0.27 16.71 13.74
CA GLY A 199 -0.62 17.73 14.74
C GLY A 199 -1.11 17.12 16.05
N VAL A 200 -2.07 17.79 16.70
CA VAL A 200 -2.63 17.34 17.99
C VAL A 200 -3.93 16.56 17.77
N SER A 201 -3.96 15.31 18.21
CA SER A 201 -5.15 14.47 18.18
C SER A 201 -6.15 14.90 19.26
N LEU A 202 -7.25 15.58 18.89
CA LEU A 202 -8.32 15.90 19.84
C LEU A 202 -9.20 14.70 20.17
N GLN A 203 -9.26 13.70 19.29
CA GLN A 203 -10.01 12.47 19.53
C GLN A 203 -9.39 11.66 20.67
N MET A 204 -8.06 11.59 20.75
CA MET A 204 -7.42 10.93 21.89
C MET A 204 -7.66 11.64 23.21
N LYS A 205 -7.80 12.96 23.22
CA LYS A 205 -8.22 13.68 24.44
C LYS A 205 -9.59 13.20 24.93
N LYS A 206 -10.52 12.94 24.01
CA LYS A 206 -11.85 12.37 24.34
C LYS A 206 -11.74 10.94 24.87
N PHE A 207 -10.96 10.08 24.21
CA PHE A 207 -10.75 8.70 24.66
C PHE A 207 -10.05 8.61 26.03
N CYS A 208 -9.06 9.45 26.28
CA CYS A 208 -8.39 9.51 27.59
C CYS A 208 -9.39 9.82 28.70
N LYS A 209 -10.24 10.84 28.52
CA LYS A 209 -11.30 11.18 29.49
C LYS A 209 -12.35 10.07 29.63
N LYS A 210 -12.73 9.42 28.53
CA LYS A 210 -13.74 8.36 28.50
C LYS A 210 -13.28 7.11 29.27
N PHE A 211 -12.06 6.65 29.05
CA PHE A 211 -11.56 5.40 29.63
C PHE A 211 -10.83 5.59 30.97
N ASN A 212 -10.40 6.82 31.28
CA ASN A 212 -9.82 7.17 32.56
C ASN A 212 -10.27 8.58 32.97
N ASN A 213 -11.31 8.68 33.80
CA ASN A 213 -11.82 9.98 34.28
C ASN A 213 -10.78 10.79 35.09
N LYS A 214 -9.70 10.15 35.56
CA LYS A 214 -8.56 10.80 36.22
C LYS A 214 -7.47 11.29 35.25
N CYS A 215 -7.59 11.04 33.94
CA CYS A 215 -6.67 11.61 32.95
C CYS A 215 -6.84 13.14 32.93
N GLY A 216 -5.81 13.84 33.44
CA GLY A 216 -5.86 15.25 33.79
C GLY A 216 -5.74 16.25 32.63
N PHE A 217 -5.72 17.53 33.03
CA PHE A 217 -5.70 18.74 32.19
C PHE A 217 -4.47 18.85 31.27
N ASN A 218 -3.39 18.12 31.57
CA ASN A 218 -2.09 18.17 30.92
C ASN A 218 -1.94 17.19 29.73
N TYR A 219 -3.00 17.06 28.93
CA TYR A 219 -3.03 16.18 27.76
C TYR A 219 -1.85 16.40 26.80
N LEU A 220 -1.48 17.67 26.56
CA LEU A 220 -0.44 18.05 25.61
C LEU A 220 0.97 17.65 26.06
N SER A 221 1.22 17.56 27.37
CA SER A 221 2.52 17.20 27.93
C SER A 221 2.63 15.73 28.36
N CYS A 222 1.54 14.97 28.24
CA CYS A 222 1.55 13.54 28.49
C CYS A 222 2.43 12.82 27.46
N LYS A 223 3.37 11.99 27.92
CA LYS A 223 4.34 11.28 27.05
C LYS A 223 3.93 9.84 26.71
N SER A 224 2.99 9.27 27.47
CA SER A 224 2.65 7.85 27.40
C SER A 224 1.16 7.62 27.65
N ILE A 225 0.58 6.66 26.96
CA ILE A 225 -0.81 6.23 27.19
C ILE A 225 -0.82 5.23 28.35
N CYS A 226 -1.69 5.43 29.36
CA CYS A 226 -1.79 4.50 30.47
C CYS A 226 -2.61 3.25 30.12
N ASP A 227 -2.40 2.15 30.85
CA ASP A 227 -2.98 0.84 30.56
C ASP A 227 -4.52 0.86 30.45
N LYS A 228 -5.20 1.65 31.29
CA LYS A 228 -6.66 1.81 31.22
C LYS A 228 -7.12 2.36 29.87
N VAL A 229 -6.43 3.36 29.35
CA VAL A 229 -6.75 3.96 28.05
C VAL A 229 -6.34 3.01 26.93
N ILE A 230 -5.19 2.33 27.04
CA ILE A 230 -4.75 1.31 26.08
C ILE A 230 -5.81 0.21 25.94
N GLN A 231 -6.26 -0.38 27.05
CA GLN A 231 -7.27 -1.44 27.01
C GLN A 231 -8.56 -0.95 26.35
N GLY A 232 -9.05 0.24 26.73
CA GLY A 232 -10.23 0.83 26.11
C GLY A 232 -10.07 1.09 24.60
N LEU A 233 -8.88 1.47 24.15
CA LEU A 233 -8.56 1.62 22.72
C LEU A 233 -8.53 0.29 21.97
N LEU A 234 -7.97 -0.76 22.58
CA LEU A 234 -7.97 -2.10 21.99
C LEU A 234 -9.38 -2.66 21.88
N ASP A 235 -10.20 -2.50 22.91
CA ASP A 235 -11.60 -2.93 22.90
C ASP A 235 -12.41 -2.15 21.86
N PHE A 236 -12.20 -0.83 21.80
CA PHE A 236 -12.77 0.01 20.75
C PHE A 236 -12.38 -0.50 19.37
N LEU A 237 -11.10 -0.76 19.11
CA LEU A 237 -10.66 -1.23 17.79
C LEU A 237 -11.25 -2.61 17.47
N GLN A 238 -11.25 -3.54 18.43
CA GLN A 238 -11.77 -4.89 18.27
C GLN A 238 -13.25 -4.90 17.87
N GLN A 239 -14.05 -4.05 18.52
CA GLN A 239 -15.49 -3.96 18.27
C GLN A 239 -15.80 -3.34 16.90
N ASN A 240 -14.91 -2.48 16.42
CA ASN A 240 -15.27 -1.48 15.41
C ASN A 240 -14.57 -1.67 14.06
N LEU A 241 -13.32 -2.12 14.05
CA LEU A 241 -12.51 -2.23 12.84
C LEU A 241 -13.18 -3.07 11.76
N TRP A 242 -13.66 -4.26 12.15
CA TRP A 242 -14.30 -5.16 11.19
C TRP A 242 -15.60 -4.60 10.64
N LYS A 243 -16.45 -4.01 11.49
CA LYS A 243 -17.74 -3.42 11.07
C LYS A 243 -17.50 -2.27 10.09
N PHE A 244 -16.53 -1.41 10.41
CA PHE A 244 -16.12 -0.32 9.53
C PHE A 244 -15.67 -0.84 8.16
N VAL A 245 -14.77 -1.84 8.16
CA VAL A 245 -14.22 -2.44 6.94
C VAL A 245 -15.29 -3.15 6.11
N GLN A 246 -16.28 -3.79 6.74
CA GLN A 246 -17.38 -4.43 6.03
C GLN A 246 -18.28 -3.42 5.29
N LYS A 247 -18.57 -2.27 5.90
CA LYS A 247 -19.44 -1.24 5.30
C LYS A 247 -18.71 -0.40 4.26
N ASN A 248 -17.49 0.04 4.57
CA ASN A 248 -16.77 1.04 3.78
C ASN A 248 -15.65 0.47 2.90
N GLY A 249 -15.30 -0.81 3.09
CA GLY A 249 -14.05 -1.37 2.57
C GLY A 249 -12.83 -0.98 3.43
N PRO A 250 -11.65 -1.51 3.11
CA PRO A 250 -10.39 -1.05 3.69
C PRO A 250 -10.08 0.38 3.23
N ASP A 251 -9.38 1.14 4.07
CA ASP A 251 -8.78 2.39 3.64
C ASP A 251 -7.65 2.11 2.65
N GLY A 252 -7.48 2.98 1.65
CA GLY A 252 -6.50 2.83 0.58
C GLY A 252 -5.04 2.78 1.05
N GLU A 253 -4.73 3.18 2.28
CA GLU A 253 -3.41 3.05 2.88
C GLU A 253 -3.43 2.21 4.17
N GLY A 254 -4.52 1.46 4.38
CA GLY A 254 -4.80 0.74 5.62
C GLY A 254 -4.89 1.67 6.83
N ALA A 255 -5.16 2.96 6.65
CA ALA A 255 -5.24 3.92 7.74
C ALA A 255 -6.67 3.94 8.31
N TYR A 256 -6.78 3.78 9.63
CA TYR A 256 -8.03 3.86 10.37
C TYR A 256 -7.95 4.96 11.43
N PRO A 257 -8.08 6.24 11.03
CA PRO A 257 -8.14 7.35 11.97
C PRO A 257 -9.32 7.22 12.93
N PHE A 258 -9.14 7.72 14.16
CA PHE A 258 -10.18 7.69 15.18
C PHE A 258 -11.47 8.38 14.74
N PHE A 259 -11.39 9.49 14.01
CA PHE A 259 -12.60 10.19 13.58
C PHE A 259 -13.45 9.32 12.63
N LYS A 260 -12.83 8.66 11.64
CA LYS A 260 -13.52 7.73 10.73
C LYS A 260 -14.11 6.54 11.49
N LEU A 261 -13.35 5.96 12.41
CA LEU A 261 -13.81 4.82 13.22
C LEU A 261 -14.93 5.22 14.20
N ALA A 262 -14.92 6.44 14.75
CA ALA A 262 -15.90 6.91 15.72
C ALA A 262 -17.20 7.42 15.08
N GLU A 263 -17.11 8.15 13.96
CA GLU A 263 -18.27 8.67 13.21
C GLU A 263 -19.15 7.54 12.67
N PHE A 264 -18.56 6.38 12.35
CA PHE A 264 -19.31 5.19 11.96
C PHE A 264 -20.32 4.70 13.02
N PHE A 265 -20.22 5.12 14.29
CA PHE A 265 -21.15 4.73 15.35
C PHE A 265 -22.14 5.82 15.76
N ILE A 266 -22.00 7.02 15.21
CA ILE A 266 -22.95 8.10 15.45
C ILE A 266 -24.10 8.06 14.42
N ASN A 267 -23.94 7.26 13.34
CA ASN A 267 -24.90 7.01 12.26
C ASN A 267 -25.22 5.52 12.14
#